data_AF-A0AB34PMR6-F1
#
_entry.id   AF-A0AB34PMR6-F1
#
_cell.length_a   1.000
_cell.length_b   1.000
_cell.length_c   1.000
_cell.angle_alpha   90.00
_cell.angle_beta   90.00
_cell.angle_gamma   90.00
#
_symmetry.space_group_name_H-M   'P 1'
#
loop_
_entity.id
_entity.type
_entity.pdbx_description
1 polymer ?
#
loop_
_entity_poly.entity_id
_entity_poly.type
_entity_poly.pdbx_seq_one_letter_code
_entity_poly.pdbx_strand_id
1 'polypeptide(L)'
;MQDSFDQKKQSILSEISSNSPDNLDASPKGTIDEYCLPIIDTINSHRDMVTTSSCSGRVSIFLEGVKTNNSTSVVAKGHEGRWLFVTHEPKDLNNWYDSIDFNYDTSKFPENASARSILYKFEPLILHVKCRNESMAQKLYVLAMNNGFRESGIGNNFNVAIRINIKLDIPIGFQNVDEEDLNCFVTKEYLKYITDISHERFNENFKKLEQLHRAIERMIEDETKGIETTKKKHKESKEERRQRMIKEGLQRQQELRELKEKQQQEQNETLHVDK
;
A
#
# COMPACT_ATOMS: atom_id res chain seq x y z
N MET A 1 6.04 -11.56 -28.24
CA MET A 1 6.49 -10.26 -27.68
C MET A 1 6.03 -10.22 -26.25
N GLN A 2 6.96 -10.21 -25.30
CA GLN A 2 6.61 -10.09 -23.89
C GLN A 2 6.15 -8.65 -23.65
N ASP A 3 5.00 -8.48 -23.00
CA ASP A 3 4.40 -7.18 -22.77
C ASP A 3 5.35 -6.26 -21.98
N SER A 4 5.36 -4.96 -22.30
CA SER A 4 6.33 -4.01 -21.75
C SER A 4 6.17 -3.80 -20.25
N PHE A 5 4.95 -3.95 -19.71
CA PHE A 5 4.72 -3.93 -18.28
C PHE A 5 5.27 -5.19 -17.62
N ASP A 6 5.09 -6.37 -18.21
CA ASP A 6 5.61 -7.64 -17.65
C ASP A 6 7.13 -7.61 -17.51
N GLN A 7 7.84 -7.11 -18.53
CA GLN A 7 9.30 -6.94 -18.48
C GLN A 7 9.71 -5.98 -17.34
N LYS A 8 9.03 -4.84 -17.22
CA LYS A 8 9.34 -3.86 -16.18
C LYS A 8 9.03 -4.39 -14.78
N LYS A 9 7.92 -5.10 -14.62
CA LYS A 9 7.55 -5.76 -13.37
C LYS A 9 8.59 -6.81 -12.97
N GLN A 10 9.04 -7.65 -13.90
CA GLN A 10 10.09 -8.65 -13.63
C GLN A 10 11.41 -8.01 -13.20
N SER A 11 11.83 -6.91 -13.83
CA SER A 11 13.00 -6.12 -13.40
C SER A 11 12.86 -5.65 -11.96
N ILE A 12 11.74 -4.99 -11.62
CA ILE A 12 11.51 -4.43 -10.28
C ILE A 12 11.45 -5.54 -9.22
N LEU A 13 10.79 -6.67 -9.50
CA LEU A 13 10.75 -7.78 -8.56
C LEU A 13 12.13 -8.41 -8.34
N SER A 14 12.98 -8.44 -9.38
CA SER A 14 14.37 -8.90 -9.27
C SER A 14 15.20 -7.93 -8.43
N GLU A 15 15.00 -6.63 -8.58
CA GLU A 15 15.62 -5.60 -7.73
C GLU A 15 15.20 -5.75 -6.27
N ILE A 16 13.90 -5.90 -5.99
CA ILE A 16 13.37 -6.09 -4.63
C ILE A 16 13.92 -7.36 -3.97
N SER A 17 13.95 -8.49 -4.70
CA SER A 17 14.40 -9.78 -4.17
C SER A 17 15.92 -9.91 -4.02
N SER A 18 16.69 -9.09 -4.74
CA SER A 18 18.16 -9.07 -4.62
C SER A 18 18.67 -8.09 -3.57
N ASN A 19 17.77 -7.48 -2.77
CA ASN A 19 18.17 -6.60 -1.69
C ASN A 19 19.12 -7.32 -0.72
N SER A 20 20.35 -6.82 -0.63
CA SER A 20 21.46 -7.42 0.10
C SER A 20 22.49 -6.34 0.44
N PRO A 21 23.50 -6.62 1.28
CA PRO A 21 24.56 -5.65 1.55
C PRO A 21 25.29 -5.15 0.29
N ASP A 22 25.34 -5.96 -0.77
CA ASP A 22 25.96 -5.64 -2.06
C ASP A 22 24.99 -4.98 -3.06
N ASN A 23 23.68 -4.97 -2.75
CA ASN A 23 22.64 -4.33 -3.56
C ASN A 23 21.58 -3.71 -2.65
N LEU A 24 21.88 -2.50 -2.16
CA LEU A 24 21.05 -1.78 -1.22
C LEU A 24 19.78 -1.25 -1.87
N ASP A 25 18.71 -1.17 -1.08
CA ASP A 25 17.45 -0.56 -1.50
C ASP A 25 17.70 0.93 -1.78
N ALA A 26 16.95 1.49 -2.74
CA ALA A 26 17.12 2.88 -3.14
C ALA A 26 16.65 3.88 -2.07
N SER A 27 15.96 3.42 -1.02
CA SER A 27 15.65 4.28 0.11
C SER A 27 16.92 4.71 0.85
N PRO A 28 16.90 5.86 1.53
CA PRO A 28 18.02 6.30 2.35
C PRO A 28 18.41 5.34 3.48
N LYS A 29 17.49 4.43 3.86
CA LYS A 29 17.74 3.36 4.84
C LYS A 29 18.59 2.22 4.26
N GLY A 30 18.67 2.09 2.94
CA GLY A 30 19.36 1.00 2.24
C GLY A 30 18.69 -0.37 2.36
N THR A 31 17.56 -0.44 3.06
CA THR A 31 16.77 -1.65 3.30
C THR A 31 15.29 -1.36 3.16
N ILE A 32 14.52 -2.38 2.78
CA ILE A 32 13.06 -2.30 2.71
C ILE A 32 12.50 -2.18 4.12
N ASP A 33 11.45 -1.37 4.27
CA ASP A 33 10.74 -1.22 5.53
C ASP A 33 9.87 -2.46 5.81
N GLU A 34 10.18 -3.19 6.89
CA GLU A 34 9.56 -4.48 7.22
C GLU A 34 8.05 -4.38 7.41
N TYR A 35 7.56 -3.27 7.96
CA TYR A 35 6.11 -3.04 8.13
C TYR A 35 5.37 -2.96 6.77
N CYS A 36 6.07 -2.64 5.68
CA CYS A 36 5.48 -2.62 4.34
C CYS A 36 5.51 -3.98 3.62
N LEU A 37 6.28 -4.97 4.09
CA LEU A 37 6.43 -6.25 3.38
C LEU A 37 5.08 -6.93 3.08
N PRO A 38 4.12 -7.05 4.02
CA PRO A 38 2.85 -7.74 3.75
C PRO A 38 2.04 -7.12 2.60
N ILE A 39 1.97 -5.78 2.56
CA ILE A 39 1.23 -5.07 1.52
C ILE A 39 2.02 -5.07 0.20
N ILE A 40 3.35 -5.01 0.25
CA ILE A 40 4.23 -5.12 -0.93
C ILE A 40 3.99 -6.46 -1.62
N ASP A 41 4.07 -7.56 -0.87
CA ASP A 41 3.89 -8.91 -1.39
C ASP A 41 2.50 -9.10 -2.00
N THR A 42 1.48 -8.60 -1.30
CA THR A 42 0.08 -8.64 -1.79
C THR A 42 -0.07 -7.90 -3.11
N ILE A 43 0.42 -6.66 -3.20
CA ILE A 43 0.34 -5.85 -4.44
C ILE A 43 1.13 -6.54 -5.57
N ASN A 44 2.33 -7.01 -5.26
CA ASN A 44 3.24 -7.63 -6.24
C ASN A 44 2.76 -8.99 -6.74
N SER A 45 1.92 -9.69 -5.97
CA SER A 45 1.24 -10.92 -6.43
C SER A 45 0.26 -10.65 -7.58
N HIS A 46 -0.28 -9.43 -7.69
CA HIS A 46 -1.29 -9.09 -8.69
C HIS A 46 -0.68 -8.85 -10.08
N ARG A 47 -1.14 -9.56 -11.12
CA ARG A 47 -0.55 -9.51 -12.48
C ARG A 47 -0.45 -8.11 -13.13
N ASP A 48 -1.25 -7.15 -12.68
CA ASP A 48 -1.37 -5.82 -13.28
C ASP A 48 -0.83 -4.69 -12.39
N MET A 49 -0.16 -5.03 -11.27
CA MET A 49 0.44 -4.07 -10.33
C MET A 49 1.86 -4.49 -9.92
N VAL A 50 2.70 -3.50 -9.59
CA VAL A 50 4.00 -3.69 -8.94
C VAL A 50 4.37 -2.45 -8.12
N THR A 51 4.87 -2.65 -6.90
CA THR A 51 5.37 -1.58 -6.03
C THR A 51 6.71 -1.05 -6.56
N THR A 52 6.86 0.27 -6.64
CA THR A 52 8.11 0.93 -7.08
C THR A 52 8.82 1.67 -5.96
N SER A 53 8.12 2.01 -4.88
CA SER A 53 8.73 2.49 -3.63
C SER A 53 7.72 2.42 -2.49
N SER A 54 8.23 2.31 -1.27
CA SER A 54 7.43 2.20 -0.05
C SER A 54 8.16 2.83 1.15
N CYS A 55 7.39 3.29 2.12
CA CYS A 55 7.86 3.67 3.45
C CYS A 55 6.67 3.50 4.41
N SER A 56 6.88 2.87 5.55
CA SER A 56 5.79 2.63 6.50
C SER A 56 5.46 3.86 7.33
N GLY A 57 6.29 4.90 7.27
CA GLY A 57 6.20 6.10 8.08
C GLY A 57 7.44 6.27 8.95
N ARG A 58 7.82 7.52 9.25
CA ARG A 58 9.02 7.82 10.04
C ARG A 58 8.90 9.10 10.83
N VAL A 59 9.69 9.18 11.89
CA VAL A 59 10.06 10.45 12.49
C VAL A 59 11.47 10.81 12.05
N SER A 60 11.69 12.08 11.73
CA SER A 60 13.02 12.61 11.47
C SER A 60 13.21 13.98 12.10
N ILE A 61 14.44 14.25 12.51
CA ILE A 61 14.91 15.57 12.90
C ILE A 61 15.81 16.04 11.77
N PHE A 62 15.38 17.08 11.07
CA PHE A 62 16.04 17.52 9.86
C PHE A 62 16.54 18.96 10.02
N LEU A 63 17.83 19.15 9.82
CA LEU A 63 18.42 20.47 9.66
C LEU A 63 18.26 20.89 8.21
N GLU A 64 17.53 21.98 7.97
CA GLU A 64 17.38 22.57 6.63
C GLU A 64 18.73 22.95 6.05
N GLY A 65 18.88 22.89 4.72
CA GLY A 65 20.06 23.38 4.01
C GLY A 65 20.19 24.90 4.02
N VAL A 66 21.36 25.39 3.60
CA VAL A 66 21.64 26.82 3.46
C VAL A 66 20.76 27.40 2.34
N LYS A 67 19.96 28.42 2.67
CA LYS A 67 19.15 29.15 1.69
C LYS A 67 20.05 30.04 0.84
N THR A 68 19.96 29.92 -0.48
CA THR A 68 20.64 30.84 -1.40
C THR A 68 19.67 31.96 -1.77
N ASN A 69 20.18 33.17 -2.05
CA ASN A 69 19.36 34.35 -2.37
C ASN A 69 18.39 34.17 -3.56
N ASN A 70 18.53 33.09 -4.34
CA ASN A 70 17.68 32.74 -5.47
C ASN A 70 16.81 31.47 -5.25
N SER A 71 16.83 30.85 -4.07
CA SER A 71 16.04 29.62 -3.84
C SER A 71 14.58 29.95 -3.50
N THR A 72 13.64 29.50 -4.35
CA THR A 72 12.19 29.57 -4.11
C THR A 72 11.67 28.48 -3.17
N SER A 73 12.53 27.54 -2.78
CA SER A 73 12.19 26.44 -1.85
C SER A 73 12.22 26.92 -0.40
N VAL A 74 11.07 26.88 0.28
CA VAL A 74 10.93 27.23 1.70
C VAL A 74 11.82 26.36 2.62
N VAL A 75 12.00 25.09 2.24
CA VAL A 75 12.83 24.08 2.92
C VAL A 75 13.88 23.57 1.92
N ALA A 76 15.15 23.86 2.15
CA ALA A 76 16.24 23.36 1.30
C ALA A 76 16.65 21.96 1.77
N LYS A 77 16.45 20.93 0.93
CA LYS A 77 16.98 19.58 1.19
C LYS A 77 18.42 19.38 0.71
N GLY A 78 18.86 20.16 -0.28
CA GLY A 78 20.26 20.25 -0.72
C GLY A 78 21.02 21.35 0.02
N HIS A 79 22.28 21.61 -0.35
CA HIS A 79 23.13 22.63 0.29
C HIS A 79 23.32 22.38 1.80
N GLU A 80 23.91 21.24 2.15
CA GLU A 80 24.24 20.83 3.53
C GLU A 80 23.07 20.49 4.44
N GLY A 81 21.84 20.40 3.92
CA GLY A 81 20.71 19.85 4.66
C GLY A 81 20.95 18.39 5.04
N ARG A 82 20.66 18.01 6.29
CA ARG A 82 20.97 16.67 6.80
C ARG A 82 20.01 16.21 7.89
N TRP A 83 19.82 14.89 8.00
CA TRP A 83 19.16 14.31 9.16
C TRP A 83 20.11 14.35 10.36
N LEU A 84 19.59 14.89 11.46
CA LEU A 84 20.20 14.78 12.78
C LEU A 84 19.76 13.47 13.47
N PHE A 85 18.54 13.02 13.16
CA PHE A 85 17.97 11.77 13.65
C PHE A 85 16.89 11.27 12.68
N VAL A 86 16.74 9.95 12.55
CA VAL A 86 15.68 9.33 11.78
C VAL A 86 15.34 7.95 12.34
N THR A 87 14.06 7.64 12.47
CA THR A 87 13.59 6.30 12.84
C THR A 87 12.28 5.95 12.15
N HIS A 88 12.16 4.69 11.75
CA HIS A 88 10.90 4.06 11.31
C HIS A 88 10.24 3.27 12.46
N GLU A 89 10.93 3.15 13.60
CA GLU A 89 10.52 2.35 14.74
C GLU A 89 10.01 3.23 15.88
N PRO A 90 8.72 3.13 16.26
CA PRO A 90 8.17 3.93 17.35
C PRO A 90 8.92 3.72 18.68
N LYS A 91 9.38 2.49 18.94
CA LYS A 91 10.11 2.13 20.15
C LYS A 91 11.41 2.93 20.34
N ASP A 92 12.05 3.34 19.24
CA ASP A 92 13.33 4.06 19.24
C ASP A 92 13.12 5.58 19.36
N LEU A 93 11.87 6.05 19.42
CA LEU A 93 11.55 7.47 19.47
C LEU A 93 11.70 8.05 20.88
N ASN A 94 11.62 7.25 21.93
CA ASN A 94 11.69 7.78 23.29
C ASN A 94 13.06 8.40 23.57
N ASN A 95 13.07 9.61 24.13
CA ASN A 95 14.28 10.35 24.46
C ASN A 95 15.24 10.58 23.27
N TRP A 96 14.72 10.61 22.03
CA TRP A 96 15.53 10.90 20.83
C TRP A 96 16.35 12.20 20.96
N TYR A 97 15.86 13.17 21.74
CA TYR A 97 16.53 14.44 21.97
C TYR A 97 17.80 14.32 22.81
N ASP A 98 17.99 13.23 23.56
CA ASP A 98 19.23 12.99 24.29
C ASP A 98 20.33 12.40 23.38
N SER A 99 20.00 11.97 22.15
CA SER A 99 20.98 11.52 21.15
C SER A 99 21.55 12.66 20.29
N ILE A 100 21.10 13.89 20.51
CA ILE A 100 21.55 15.08 19.77
C ILE A 100 22.06 16.09 20.80
N ASP A 101 23.26 16.62 20.56
CA ASP A 101 23.87 17.64 21.42
C ASP A 101 23.25 19.01 21.15
N PHE A 102 22.09 19.27 21.77
CA PHE A 102 21.39 20.54 21.66
C PHE A 102 21.85 21.53 22.73
N ASN A 103 22.10 22.76 22.31
CA ASN A 103 22.11 23.92 23.20
C ASN A 103 20.67 24.37 23.46
N TYR A 104 20.16 24.14 24.66
CA TYR A 104 18.80 24.51 25.05
C TYR A 104 18.73 25.96 25.54
N ASP A 105 18.07 26.83 24.77
CA ASP A 105 17.81 28.22 25.14
C ASP A 105 16.44 28.68 24.59
N THR A 106 15.43 28.70 25.46
CA THR A 106 14.06 29.08 25.09
C THR A 106 13.87 30.58 24.87
N SER A 107 14.90 31.39 25.11
CA SER A 107 14.86 32.84 24.89
C SER A 107 15.42 33.26 23.53
N LYS A 108 16.18 32.37 22.87
CA LYS A 108 16.79 32.62 21.57
C LYS A 108 15.97 32.02 20.44
N PHE A 109 15.77 32.82 19.40
CA PHE A 109 15.06 32.44 18.19
C PHE A 109 15.91 32.83 16.97
N PRO A 110 15.66 32.25 15.78
CA PRO A 110 16.37 32.67 14.57
C PRO A 110 16.06 34.15 14.25
N GLU A 111 17.06 35.02 14.34
CA GLU A 111 16.90 36.48 14.12
C GLU A 111 17.19 36.90 12.66
N ASN A 112 17.93 36.08 11.92
CA ASN A 112 18.52 36.41 10.63
C ASN A 112 18.05 35.43 9.55
N ALA A 113 17.99 35.90 8.30
CA ALA A 113 17.66 35.07 7.15
C ALA A 113 18.70 33.93 6.91
N SER A 114 19.87 34.03 7.53
CA SER A 114 20.94 33.02 7.52
C SER A 114 20.61 31.81 8.40
N ALA A 115 19.74 31.93 9.40
CA ALA A 115 19.46 30.82 10.29
C ALA A 115 18.72 29.69 9.56
N ARG A 116 19.18 28.45 9.79
CA ARG A 116 18.65 27.22 9.22
C ARG A 116 17.76 26.54 10.26
N SER A 117 16.53 26.20 9.91
CA SER A 117 15.62 25.59 10.88
C SER A 117 16.00 24.13 11.16
N ILE A 118 15.78 23.70 12.40
CA ILE A 118 15.77 22.29 12.78
C ILE A 118 14.31 21.88 12.92
N LEU A 119 13.88 20.95 12.08
CA LEU A 119 12.50 20.52 11.96
C LEU A 119 12.31 19.14 12.57
N TYR A 120 11.36 19.02 13.49
CA TYR A 120 10.77 17.76 13.91
C TYR A 120 9.69 17.37 12.91
N LYS A 121 9.84 16.21 12.28
CA LYS A 121 8.93 15.77 11.22
C LYS A 121 8.39 14.38 11.48
N PHE A 122 7.08 14.23 11.41
CA PHE A 122 6.42 12.94 11.19
C PHE A 122 6.01 12.86 9.72
N GLU A 123 6.62 11.94 8.98
CA GLU A 123 6.31 11.68 7.57
C GLU A 123 5.56 10.34 7.50
N PRO A 124 4.26 10.34 7.14
CA PRO A 124 3.44 9.14 7.17
C PRO A 124 3.80 8.16 6.05
N LEU A 125 3.12 7.01 6.06
CA LEU A 125 3.29 5.99 5.05
C LEU A 125 3.10 6.54 3.63
N ILE A 126 3.90 6.03 2.70
CA ILE A 126 3.80 6.31 1.27
C ILE A 126 4.05 5.04 0.47
N LEU A 127 3.24 4.83 -0.56
CA LEU A 127 3.41 3.74 -1.50
C LEU A 127 3.32 4.29 -2.93
N HIS A 128 4.21 3.84 -3.79
CA HIS A 128 4.08 4.04 -5.23
C HIS A 128 3.87 2.70 -5.92
N VAL A 129 2.81 2.60 -6.71
CA VAL A 129 2.40 1.36 -7.38
C VAL A 129 2.23 1.62 -8.87
N LYS A 130 3.11 1.00 -9.66
CA LYS A 130 2.98 1.01 -11.12
C LYS A 130 1.87 0.04 -11.52
N CYS A 131 0.87 0.56 -12.21
CA CYS A 131 -0.21 -0.25 -12.78
C CYS A 131 0.04 -0.53 -14.27
N ARG A 132 -0.55 -1.62 -14.79
CA ARG A 132 -0.46 -1.97 -16.22
C ARG A 132 -1.09 -0.91 -17.11
N ASN A 133 -2.28 -0.47 -16.75
CA ASN A 133 -3.11 0.41 -17.56
C ASN A 133 -3.90 1.39 -16.67
N GLU A 134 -4.56 2.34 -17.33
CA GLU A 134 -5.37 3.37 -16.67
C GLU A 134 -6.49 2.78 -15.82
N SER A 135 -7.18 1.74 -16.30
CA SER A 135 -8.29 1.12 -15.58
C SER A 135 -7.86 0.58 -14.22
N MET A 136 -6.73 -0.13 -14.16
CA MET A 136 -6.17 -0.64 -12.90
C MET A 136 -5.69 0.50 -12.00
N ALA A 137 -5.04 1.53 -12.56
CA ALA A 137 -4.62 2.70 -11.78
C ALA A 137 -5.80 3.45 -11.15
N GLN A 138 -6.88 3.66 -11.90
CA GLN A 138 -8.10 4.28 -11.40
C GLN A 138 -8.75 3.42 -10.31
N LYS A 139 -8.79 2.10 -10.50
CA LYS A 139 -9.34 1.18 -9.50
C LYS A 139 -8.58 1.27 -8.17
N LEU A 140 -7.25 1.20 -8.22
CA LEU A 140 -6.39 1.32 -7.03
C LEU A 140 -6.49 2.70 -6.38
N TYR A 141 -6.48 3.77 -7.18
CA TYR A 141 -6.64 5.15 -6.69
C TYR A 141 -7.97 5.36 -5.95
N VAL A 142 -9.09 4.92 -6.54
CA VAL A 142 -10.42 5.03 -5.91
C VAL A 142 -10.48 4.20 -4.63
N LEU A 143 -9.91 2.99 -4.64
CA LEU A 143 -9.79 2.15 -3.44
C LEU A 143 -9.03 2.87 -2.33
N ALA A 144 -7.88 3.48 -2.64
CA ALA A 144 -7.08 4.24 -1.68
C ALA A 144 -7.87 5.45 -1.12
N MET A 145 -8.51 6.24 -1.99
CA MET A 145 -9.33 7.39 -1.60
C MET A 145 -10.47 7.00 -0.65
N ASN A 146 -11.13 5.87 -0.92
CA ASN A 146 -12.22 5.34 -0.10
C ASN A 146 -11.73 4.80 1.26
N ASN A 147 -10.43 4.52 1.41
CA ASN A 147 -9.81 4.12 2.67
C ASN A 147 -9.10 5.28 3.41
N GLY A 148 -9.31 6.53 2.97
CA GLY A 148 -8.83 7.73 3.67
C GLY A 148 -7.50 8.28 3.17
N PHE A 149 -6.93 7.73 2.11
CA PHE A 149 -5.69 8.22 1.50
C PHE A 149 -5.96 9.38 0.55
N ARG A 150 -6.43 10.51 1.11
CA ARG A 150 -6.97 11.66 0.35
C ARG A 150 -5.93 12.45 -0.44
N GLU A 151 -4.64 12.26 -0.15
CA GLU A 151 -3.53 12.90 -0.86
C GLU A 151 -2.98 12.03 -1.99
N SER A 152 -3.69 10.94 -2.33
CA SER A 152 -3.28 10.03 -3.40
C SER A 152 -3.47 10.66 -4.78
N GLY A 153 -2.75 10.15 -5.76
CA GLY A 153 -2.91 10.60 -7.14
C GLY A 153 -2.28 9.63 -8.14
N ILE A 154 -2.67 9.76 -9.41
CA ILE A 154 -2.11 8.97 -10.51
C ILE A 154 -1.11 9.84 -11.25
N GLY A 155 0.16 9.44 -11.20
CA GLY A 155 1.24 10.09 -11.94
C GLY A 155 1.44 9.49 -13.33
N ASN A 156 2.54 9.90 -13.97
CA ASN A 156 2.91 9.43 -15.31
C ASN A 156 3.01 7.91 -15.39
N ASN A 157 2.71 7.37 -16.57
CA ASN A 157 2.75 5.94 -16.84
C ASN A 157 1.90 5.13 -15.84
N PHE A 158 0.75 5.62 -15.39
CA PHE A 158 -0.14 4.89 -14.48
C PHE A 158 0.52 4.50 -13.15
N ASN A 159 1.44 5.35 -12.64
CA ASN A 159 2.06 5.14 -11.34
C ASN A 159 1.19 5.80 -10.25
N VAL A 160 0.53 5.00 -9.44
CA VAL A 160 -0.36 5.48 -8.37
C VAL A 160 0.47 5.77 -7.13
N ALA A 161 0.43 7.03 -6.67
CA ALA A 161 1.00 7.43 -5.40
C ALA A 161 -0.09 7.40 -4.34
N ILE A 162 0.04 6.52 -3.36
CA ILE A 162 -0.89 6.39 -2.23
C ILE A 162 -0.30 7.13 -1.02
N ARG A 163 -1.00 8.15 -0.54
CA ARG A 163 -0.54 9.04 0.53
C ARG A 163 -1.67 9.47 1.44
N ILE A 164 -1.34 9.75 2.69
CA ILE A 164 -2.26 10.22 3.72
C ILE A 164 -1.76 11.50 4.39
N ASN A 165 -2.68 12.39 4.78
CA ASN A 165 -2.35 13.66 5.43
C ASN A 165 -2.44 13.56 6.97
N ILE A 166 -1.47 12.88 7.59
CA ILE A 166 -1.29 12.85 9.05
C ILE A 166 0.13 13.29 9.44
N LYS A 167 0.76 14.10 8.58
CA LYS A 167 2.10 14.61 8.77
C LYS A 167 2.19 15.53 10.00
N LEU A 168 3.40 15.68 10.52
CA LEU A 168 3.77 16.70 11.49
C LEU A 168 5.04 17.37 10.96
N ASP A 169 5.10 18.70 11.00
CA ASP A 169 6.27 19.47 10.57
C ASP A 169 6.37 20.69 11.48
N ILE A 170 7.28 20.65 12.45
CA ILE A 170 7.38 21.63 13.54
C ILE A 170 8.84 22.09 13.67
N PRO A 171 9.12 23.40 13.65
CA PRO A 171 10.43 23.91 14.00
C PRO A 171 10.66 23.80 15.52
N ILE A 172 11.79 23.23 15.91
CA ILE A 172 12.18 23.00 17.30
C ILE A 172 13.49 23.70 17.68
N GLY A 173 14.21 24.20 16.68
CA GLY A 173 15.53 24.76 16.84
C GLY A 173 16.04 25.41 15.56
N PHE A 174 17.28 25.88 15.62
CA PHE A 174 17.99 26.45 14.48
C PHE A 174 19.50 26.26 14.60
N GLN A 175 20.19 26.43 13.49
CA GLN A 175 21.64 26.55 13.42
C GLN A 175 21.99 27.78 12.57
N ASN A 176 22.92 28.61 13.04
CA ASN A 176 23.47 29.70 12.25
C ASN A 176 24.47 29.15 11.23
N VAL A 177 24.53 29.68 9.99
CA VAL A 177 25.44 29.14 8.96
C VAL A 177 26.90 29.14 9.39
N ASP A 178 27.29 30.13 10.19
CA ASP A 178 28.68 30.33 10.63
C ASP A 178 29.01 29.58 11.93
N GLU A 179 28.07 28.82 12.49
CA GLU A 179 28.22 28.12 13.77
C GLU A 179 27.82 26.65 13.64
N GLU A 180 28.50 25.77 14.38
CA GLU A 180 28.14 24.34 14.41
C GLU A 180 27.06 24.02 15.45
N ASP A 181 26.81 24.92 16.40
CA ASP A 181 25.91 24.70 17.53
C ASP A 181 24.45 24.52 17.09
N LEU A 182 23.85 23.42 17.54
CA LEU A 182 22.44 23.12 17.33
C LEU A 182 21.64 23.75 18.47
N ASN A 183 20.99 24.88 18.19
CA ASN A 183 20.22 25.61 19.20
C ASN A 183 18.79 25.09 19.22
N CYS A 184 18.30 24.63 20.37
CA CYS A 184 16.93 24.20 20.58
C CYS A 184 16.19 25.24 21.43
N PHE A 185 15.15 25.85 20.86
CA PHE A 185 14.38 26.90 21.53
C PHE A 185 13.14 26.40 22.25
N VAL A 186 12.93 25.08 22.28
CA VAL A 186 11.81 24.44 22.98
C VAL A 186 12.31 23.65 24.19
N THR A 187 11.45 23.47 25.19
CA THR A 187 11.82 22.71 26.40
C THR A 187 11.80 21.20 26.13
N LYS A 188 12.48 20.42 26.98
CA LYS A 188 12.42 18.95 26.89
C LYS A 188 11.00 18.42 27.12
N GLU A 189 10.18 19.09 27.94
CA GLU A 189 8.77 18.74 28.13
C GLU A 189 7.97 18.88 26.84
N TYR A 190 8.24 19.93 26.05
CA TYR A 190 7.63 20.09 24.73
C TYR A 190 8.08 18.98 23.77
N LEU A 191 9.37 18.63 23.77
CA LEU A 191 9.90 17.54 22.94
C LEU A 191 9.27 16.19 23.31
N LYS A 192 9.04 15.94 24.60
CA LYS A 192 8.30 14.78 25.08
C LYS A 192 6.85 14.79 24.60
N TYR A 193 6.16 15.93 24.72
CA TYR A 193 4.77 16.07 24.25
C TYR A 193 4.61 15.80 22.75
N ILE A 194 5.46 16.37 21.89
CA ILE A 194 5.40 16.09 20.44
C ILE A 194 5.81 14.65 20.10
N THR A 195 6.62 14.02 20.97
CA THR A 195 6.97 12.60 20.84
C THR A 195 5.76 11.71 21.11
N ASP A 196 4.98 11.98 22.15
CA ASP A 196 3.73 11.27 22.45
C ASP A 196 2.72 11.43 21.29
N ILE A 197 2.60 12.65 20.75
CA ILE A 197 1.81 12.93 19.55
C ILE A 197 2.25 12.10 18.34
N SER A 198 3.56 11.87 18.18
CA SER A 198 4.09 11.04 17.09
C SER A 198 3.84 9.55 17.31
N HIS A 199 3.83 9.07 18.55
CA HIS A 199 3.38 7.70 18.86
C HIS A 199 1.91 7.50 18.45
N GLU A 200 1.04 8.47 18.75
CA GLU A 200 -0.36 8.43 18.30
C GLU A 200 -0.46 8.39 16.76
N ARG A 201 0.36 9.20 16.07
CA ARG A 201 0.43 9.19 14.60
C ARG A 201 0.93 7.87 14.04
N PHE A 202 1.96 7.26 14.62
CA PHE A 202 2.42 5.92 14.22
C PHE A 202 1.29 4.90 14.35
N ASN A 203 0.58 4.91 15.48
CA ASN A 203 -0.54 3.99 15.71
C ASN A 203 -1.65 4.16 14.66
N GLU A 204 -2.07 5.40 14.36
CA GLU A 204 -3.07 5.65 13.33
C GLU A 204 -2.56 5.28 11.93
N ASN A 205 -1.29 5.60 11.64
CA ASN A 205 -0.65 5.30 10.38
C ASN A 205 -0.56 3.78 10.12
N PHE A 206 -0.20 2.96 11.11
CA PHE A 206 -0.21 1.51 10.97
C PHE A 206 -1.61 0.93 10.85
N LYS A 207 -2.60 1.48 11.56
CA LYS A 207 -4.02 1.11 11.34
C LYS A 207 -4.45 1.38 9.90
N LYS A 208 -4.02 2.51 9.32
CA LYS A 208 -4.32 2.87 7.93
C LYS A 208 -3.60 1.97 6.94
N LEU A 209 -2.36 1.59 7.23
CA LEU A 209 -1.61 0.61 6.43
C LEU A 209 -2.34 -0.73 6.35
N GLU A 210 -2.73 -1.26 7.51
CA GLU A 210 -3.48 -2.53 7.62
C GLU A 210 -4.86 -2.44 6.94
N GLN A 211 -5.57 -1.33 7.13
CA GLN A 211 -6.85 -1.09 6.46
C GLN A 211 -6.71 -1.12 4.93
N LEU A 212 -5.68 -0.45 4.40
CA LEU A 212 -5.39 -0.43 2.97
C LEU A 212 -5.04 -1.82 2.46
N HIS A 213 -4.18 -2.53 3.18
CA HIS A 213 -3.74 -3.89 2.84
C HIS A 213 -4.95 -4.82 2.69
N ARG A 214 -5.81 -4.89 3.71
CA ARG A 214 -7.05 -5.69 3.66
C ARG A 214 -7.99 -5.31 2.53
N ALA A 215 -8.09 -4.02 2.21
CA ALA A 215 -8.92 -3.56 1.10
C ALA A 215 -8.37 -4.05 -0.25
N ILE A 216 -7.04 -4.00 -0.44
CA ILE A 216 -6.38 -4.51 -1.65
C ILE A 216 -6.52 -6.03 -1.75
N GLU A 217 -6.33 -6.78 -0.66
CA GLU A 217 -6.53 -8.23 -0.64
C GLU A 217 -7.94 -8.61 -1.12
N ARG A 218 -8.98 -7.98 -0.54
CA ARG A 218 -10.38 -8.20 -0.95
C ARG A 218 -10.61 -7.88 -2.42
N MET A 219 -10.03 -6.78 -2.91
CA MET A 219 -10.13 -6.41 -4.32
C MET A 219 -9.57 -7.50 -5.24
N ILE A 220 -8.43 -8.09 -4.87
CA ILE A 220 -7.77 -9.16 -5.65
C ILE A 220 -8.57 -10.46 -5.59
N GLU A 221 -9.10 -10.82 -4.41
CA GLU A 221 -9.96 -11.99 -4.24
C GLU A 221 -11.24 -11.91 -5.08
N ASP A 222 -11.89 -10.74 -5.08
CA ASP A 222 -13.14 -10.52 -5.81
C ASP A 222 -12.92 -10.60 -7.34
N GLU A 223 -11.79 -10.10 -7.84
CA GLU A 223 -11.39 -10.30 -9.24
C GLU A 223 -11.21 -11.77 -9.58
N THR A 224 -10.55 -12.53 -8.71
CA THR A 224 -10.27 -13.95 -8.92
C THR A 224 -11.56 -14.77 -8.95
N LYS A 225 -12.48 -14.54 -8.00
CA LYS A 225 -13.82 -15.18 -7.95
C LYS A 225 -14.69 -14.77 -9.15
N GLY A 226 -14.60 -13.52 -9.59
CA GLY A 226 -15.26 -13.01 -10.80
C GLY A 226 -14.80 -13.75 -12.06
N ILE A 227 -13.51 -14.04 -12.18
CA ILE A 227 -12.93 -14.81 -13.29
C ILE A 227 -13.36 -16.27 -13.24
N GLU A 228 -13.38 -16.91 -12.06
CA GLU A 228 -13.84 -18.30 -11.93
C GLU A 228 -15.33 -18.46 -12.27
N THR A 229 -16.16 -17.51 -11.87
CA THR A 229 -17.59 -17.51 -12.21
C THR A 229 -17.84 -17.21 -13.68
N THR A 230 -17.04 -16.37 -14.34
CA THR A 230 -17.11 -16.18 -15.81
C THR A 230 -16.55 -17.37 -16.59
N LYS A 231 -15.50 -18.04 -16.11
CA LYS A 231 -15.00 -19.31 -16.67
C LYS A 231 -16.04 -20.42 -16.51
N LYS A 232 -16.74 -20.52 -15.37
CA LYS A 232 -17.89 -21.43 -15.20
C LYS A 232 -19.11 -21.04 -16.07
N LYS A 233 -19.23 -19.76 -16.45
CA LYS A 233 -20.23 -19.24 -17.41
C LYS A 233 -19.77 -19.26 -18.87
N HIS A 234 -18.62 -19.87 -19.22
CA HIS A 234 -18.35 -20.19 -20.61
C HIS A 234 -19.40 -21.21 -21.07
N LYS A 235 -20.43 -20.65 -21.69
CA LYS A 235 -21.64 -21.24 -22.24
C LYS A 235 -21.35 -22.59 -22.87
N GLU A 236 -22.03 -23.62 -22.38
CA GLU A 236 -22.35 -24.83 -23.13
C GLU A 236 -22.57 -24.46 -24.60
N SER A 237 -21.77 -25.03 -25.51
CA SER A 237 -21.88 -24.73 -26.93
C SER A 237 -23.29 -25.06 -27.42
N LYS A 238 -23.75 -24.44 -28.51
CA LYS A 238 -25.07 -24.77 -29.10
C LYS A 238 -25.23 -26.29 -29.32
N GLU A 239 -24.14 -26.98 -29.64
CA GLU A 239 -24.12 -28.42 -29.87
C GLU A 239 -24.18 -29.22 -28.56
N GLU A 240 -23.42 -28.81 -27.54
CA GLU A 240 -23.47 -29.44 -26.21
C GLU A 240 -24.88 -29.31 -25.60
N ARG A 241 -25.51 -28.15 -25.76
CA ARG A 241 -26.89 -27.90 -25.32
C ARG A 241 -27.91 -28.76 -26.06
N ARG A 242 -27.70 -28.99 -27.36
CA ARG A 242 -28.55 -29.87 -28.18
C ARG A 242 -28.41 -31.32 -27.74
N GLN A 243 -27.19 -31.81 -27.51
CA GLN A 243 -26.96 -33.18 -27.06
C GLN A 243 -27.52 -33.44 -25.66
N ARG A 244 -27.41 -32.48 -24.75
CA ARG A 244 -28.01 -32.58 -23.42
C ARG A 244 -29.54 -32.69 -23.48
N MET A 245 -30.20 -31.84 -24.27
CA MET A 245 -31.66 -31.90 -24.44
C MET A 245 -32.13 -33.22 -25.08
N ILE A 246 -31.37 -33.78 -26.02
CA ILE A 246 -31.67 -35.10 -26.62
C ILE A 246 -31.56 -36.20 -25.55
N LYS A 247 -30.49 -36.18 -24.75
CA LYS A 247 -30.26 -37.19 -23.71
C LYS A 247 -31.29 -37.13 -22.59
N GLU A 248 -31.60 -35.93 -22.09
CA GLU A 248 -32.65 -35.70 -21.08
C GLU A 248 -34.04 -36.09 -21.62
N GLY A 249 -34.31 -35.82 -22.90
CA GLY A 249 -35.55 -36.23 -23.56
C GLY A 249 -35.70 -37.75 -23.69
N LEU A 250 -34.62 -38.45 -24.05
CA LEU A 250 -34.60 -39.90 -24.16
C LEU A 250 -34.79 -40.58 -22.79
N GLN A 251 -34.15 -40.05 -21.75
CA GLN A 251 -34.31 -40.55 -20.37
C GLN A 251 -35.74 -40.41 -19.87
N ARG A 252 -36.38 -39.24 -20.05
CA ARG A 252 -37.79 -39.07 -19.71
C ARG A 252 -38.71 -40.03 -20.47
N GLN A 253 -38.41 -40.29 -21.74
CA GLN A 253 -39.21 -41.21 -22.53
C GLN A 253 -39.06 -42.66 -22.05
N GLN A 254 -37.88 -43.03 -21.57
CA GLN A 254 -37.58 -44.34 -21.01
C GLN A 254 -38.26 -44.54 -19.64
N GLU A 255 -38.16 -43.55 -18.75
CA GLU A 255 -38.85 -43.56 -17.44
C GLU A 255 -40.38 -43.67 -17.60
N LEU A 256 -40.95 -42.94 -18.57
CA LEU A 256 -42.40 -43.03 -18.87
C LEU A 256 -42.81 -44.39 -19.43
N ARG A 257 -41.94 -45.09 -20.16
CA ARG A 257 -42.20 -46.45 -20.64
C ARG A 257 -42.14 -47.45 -19.50
N GLU A 258 -41.12 -47.37 -18.65
CA GLU A 258 -40.97 -48.24 -17.49
C GLU A 258 -42.14 -48.08 -16.50
N LEU A 259 -42.64 -46.85 -16.30
CA LEU A 259 -43.84 -46.61 -15.49
C LEU A 259 -45.09 -47.26 -16.10
N LYS A 260 -45.25 -47.16 -17.43
CA LYS A 260 -46.39 -47.79 -18.12
C LYS A 260 -46.32 -49.31 -18.08
N GLU A 261 -45.13 -49.88 -18.25
CA GLU A 261 -44.92 -51.34 -18.17
C GLU A 261 -45.19 -51.85 -16.75
N LYS A 262 -44.75 -51.14 -15.71
CA LYS A 262 -45.08 -51.46 -14.32
C LYS A 262 -46.58 -51.39 -14.03
N GLN A 263 -47.25 -50.31 -14.47
CA GLN A 263 -48.70 -50.18 -14.31
C GLN A 263 -49.48 -51.29 -15.03
N GLN A 264 -48.98 -51.74 -16.18
CA GLN A 264 -49.61 -52.81 -16.97
C GLN A 264 -49.34 -54.20 -16.37
N GLN A 265 -48.18 -54.41 -15.75
CA GLN A 265 -47.88 -55.61 -14.96
C GLN A 265 -48.74 -55.67 -13.69
N GLU A 266 -48.86 -54.57 -12.94
CA GLU A 266 -49.73 -54.48 -11.76
C GLU A 266 -51.20 -54.73 -12.12
N GLN A 267 -51.71 -54.16 -13.22
CA GLN A 267 -53.07 -54.46 -13.69
C GLN A 267 -53.27 -55.93 -14.07
N ASN A 268 -52.28 -56.57 -14.70
CA ASN A 268 -52.36 -57.98 -15.09
C ASN A 268 -52.25 -58.93 -13.89
N GLU A 269 -51.45 -58.58 -12.88
CA GLU A 269 -51.36 -59.33 -11.62
C GLU A 269 -52.64 -59.22 -10.80
N THR A 270 -53.26 -58.03 -10.75
CA THR A 270 -54.55 -57.85 -10.06
C THR A 270 -55.69 -58.67 -10.70
N LEU A 271 -55.64 -58.89 -12.02
CA LEU A 271 -56.60 -59.73 -12.77
C LEU A 271 -56.38 -61.25 -12.58
N HIS A 272 -55.25 -61.69 -12.01
CA HIS A 272 -54.94 -63.11 -11.77
C HIS A 272 -55.16 -63.57 -10.32
N VAL A 273 -55.47 -62.66 -9.40
CA VAL A 273 -55.74 -62.99 -7.98
C VAL A 273 -57.24 -63.25 -7.71
N ASP A 274 -58.13 -62.88 -8.62
CA ASP A 274 -59.59 -63.09 -8.51
C ASP A 274 -60.13 -64.31 -9.31
N LYS A 275 -59.40 -65.43 -9.34
CA LYS A 275 -59.88 -66.72 -9.88
C LYS A 275 -59.72 -67.88 -8.91
#